data_AF-D0KTI0-F1
#
_entry.id   AF-D0KTI0-F1
#
_cell.length_a   1.000
_cell.length_b   1.000
_cell.length_c   1.000
_cell.angle_alpha   90.00
_cell.angle_beta   90.00
_cell.angle_gamma   90.00
#
_symmetry.space_group_name_H-M   'P 1'
#
loop_
_entity.id
_entity.type
_entity.pdbx_description
1 polymer ?
#
loop_
_entity_poly.entity_id
_entity_poly.type
_entity_poly.pdbx_seq_one_letter_code
_entity_poly.pdbx_strand_id
1 'polypeptide(L)' 'MEMLKIKLSSGREVEINDDTIAVLNEYVRTQMTLEELSKRLGLSGWEEAYELIKQVPAWVMWSPLPIYKKLA' A
#
# COMPACT_ATOMS: atom_id res chain seq x y z
N MET A 1 -10.96 -12.85 2.13
CA MET A 1 -9.87 -11.87 2.29
C MET A 1 -8.60 -12.57 2.75
N GLU A 2 -7.86 -13.14 1.81
CA GLU A 2 -6.45 -13.45 2.08
C GLU A 2 -5.71 -12.13 2.30
N MET A 3 -5.15 -11.94 3.49
CA MET A 3 -4.33 -10.77 3.80
C MET A 3 -3.01 -10.93 3.06
N LEU A 4 -2.82 -10.18 1.97
CA LEU A 4 -1.50 -10.05 1.37
C LEU A 4 -0.58 -9.39 2.40
N LYS A 5 0.50 -10.07 2.77
CA LYS A 5 1.54 -9.52 3.64
C LYS A 5 2.77 -9.25 2.80
N ILE A 6 3.23 -8.01 2.78
CA ILE A 6 4.45 -7.61 2.11
C ILE A 6 5.54 -7.45 3.15
N LYS A 7 6.63 -8.19 3.00
CA LYS A 7 7.79 -8.08 3.87
C LYS A 7 8.79 -7.11 3.23
N LEU A 8 9.10 -6.04 3.96
CA LEU A 8 10.10 -5.07 3.57
C LEU A 8 11.51 -5.54 3.96
N SER A 9 12.51 -5.01 3.28
CA SER A 9 13.93 -5.28 3.53
C SER A 9 14.38 -4.88 4.93
N SER A 10 13.70 -3.91 5.56
CA SER A 10 13.90 -3.53 6.96
C SER A 10 13.43 -4.58 7.98
N GLY A 11 12.80 -5.66 7.50
CA GLY A 11 12.22 -6.71 8.34
C GLY A 11 10.80 -6.41 8.82
N ARG A 12 10.26 -5.22 8.51
CA ARG A 12 8.87 -4.85 8.76
C ARG A 12 7.93 -5.61 7.82
N GLU A 13 6.78 -6.02 8.33
CA GLU A 13 5.70 -6.58 7.54
C GLU A 13 4.57 -5.55 7.42
N VAL A 14 4.12 -5.30 6.19
CA VAL A 14 2.97 -4.45 5.88
C VAL A 14 1.81 -5.35 5.49
N GLU A 15 0.72 -5.27 6.26
CA GLU A 15 -0.51 -5.98 5.97
C GLU A 15 -1.38 -5.17 5.02
N ILE A 16 -1.68 -5.73 3.85
CA ILE A 16 -2.56 -5.10 2.87
C ILE A 16 -4.01 -5.31 3.30
N ASN A 17 -4.46 -4.45 4.20
CA ASN A 17 -5.84 -4.36 4.69
C ASN A 17 -6.62 -3.22 3.99
N ASP A 18 -7.89 -3.05 4.35
CA ASP A 18 -8.76 -2.03 3.78
C ASP A 18 -8.18 -0.60 3.87
N ASP A 19 -7.59 -0.25 5.01
CA ASP A 19 -7.00 1.08 5.23
C ASP A 19 -5.77 1.28 4.35
N THR A 20 -4.92 0.26 4.24
CA THR A 20 -3.75 0.28 3.37
C THR A 20 -4.15 0.42 1.91
N ILE A 21 -5.18 -0.33 1.47
CA ILE A 21 -5.73 -0.20 0.11
C ILE A 21 -6.30 1.19 -0.12
N ALA A 22 -7.02 1.77 0.85
CA ALA A 22 -7.55 3.13 0.72
C ALA A 22 -6.43 4.15 0.52
N VAL A 23 -5.36 4.07 1.31
CA VAL A 23 -4.20 4.95 1.19
C VAL A 23 -3.46 4.72 -0.13
N LEU A 24 -3.26 3.47 -0.56
CA LEU A 24 -2.63 3.14 -1.85
C LEU A 24 -3.46 3.62 -3.04
N ASN A 25 -4.79 3.49 -2.97
CA ASN A 25 -5.72 4.00 -3.97
C ASN A 25 -5.62 5.51 -4.10
N GLU A 26 -5.50 6.22 -2.97
CA GLU A 26 -5.32 7.67 -2.94
C GLU A 26 -3.96 8.06 -3.50
N TYR A 27 -2.90 7.34 -3.12
CA TYR A 27 -1.55 7.55 -3.62
C TYR A 27 -1.49 7.54 -5.15
N VAL A 28 -2.07 6.53 -5.81
CA VAL A 28 -2.02 6.42 -7.28
C VAL A 28 -2.94 7.41 -8.01
N ARG A 29 -3.88 8.06 -7.32
CA ARG A 29 -4.87 8.98 -7.90
C ARG A 29 -4.59 10.45 -7.62
N THR A 30 -3.65 10.73 -6.75
CA THR A 30 -3.31 12.08 -6.29
C THR A 30 -1.82 12.34 -6.48
N GLN A 31 -1.37 13.55 -6.17
CA GLN A 31 0.06 13.90 -6.18
C GLN A 31 0.73 13.59 -4.83
N MET A 32 0.27 12.55 -4.13
CA MET A 32 0.84 12.12 -2.86
C MET A 32 2.29 11.67 -3.05
N THR A 33 3.21 12.18 -2.22
CA THR A 33 4.62 11.79 -2.28
C THR A 33 4.86 10.49 -1.52
N LEU A 34 6.05 9.90 -1.69
CA LEU A 34 6.47 8.72 -0.94
C LEU A 34 6.66 9.02 0.55
N GLU A 35 7.08 10.24 0.90
CA GLU A 35 7.15 10.73 2.27
C GLU A 35 5.77 10.89 2.91
N GLU A 36 4.77 11.34 2.15
CA GLU A 36 3.39 11.44 2.63
C GLU A 36 2.83 10.02 2.83
N LEU A 37 3.02 9.14 1.86
CA LEU A 37 2.60 7.74 1.91
C LEU A 37 3.22 7.01 3.10
N SER A 38 4.52 7.18 3.33
CA SER A 38 5.23 6.53 4.44
C SER A 38 4.64 6.95 5.78
N LYS A 39 4.37 8.24 5.99
CA LYS A 39 3.72 8.75 7.21
C LYS A 39 2.32 8.15 7.41
N ARG A 40 1.52 8.07 6.34
CA ARG A 40 0.15 7.54 6.44
C ARG A 40 0.10 6.04 6.71
N LEU A 41 1.09 5.29 6.26
CA LEU A 41 1.23 3.86 6.48
C LEU A 41 2.10 3.50 7.70
N GLY A 42 2.60 4.49 8.45
CA GLY A 42 3.46 4.26 9.62
C GLY A 42 4.83 3.67 9.27
N LEU A 43 5.32 3.91 8.06
CA LEU A 43 6.61 3.45 7.57
C LEU A 43 7.75 4.33 8.07
N SER A 44 8.97 3.81 8.07
CA SER A 44 10.16 4.47 8.64
C SER A 44 10.67 5.62 7.78
N GLY A 45 10.28 5.68 6.51
CA GLY A 45 10.80 6.63 5.52
C GLY A 45 10.22 6.38 4.13
N TRP A 46 10.58 7.26 3.20
CA TRP A 46 10.14 7.16 1.80
C TRP A 46 10.71 5.91 1.12
N GLU A 47 11.86 5.40 1.57
CA GLU A 47 12.50 4.19 1.07
C GLU A 47 11.61 2.95 1.28
N GLU A 48 11.02 2.81 2.47
CA GLU A 48 10.08 1.72 2.77
C GLU A 48 8.80 1.84 1.95
N ALA A 49 8.29 3.05 1.73
CA ALA A 49 7.13 3.28 0.88
C ALA A 49 7.42 2.93 -0.58
N TYR A 50 8.61 3.28 -1.08
CA TYR A 50 9.06 2.93 -2.42
C TYR A 50 9.18 1.41 -2.58
N GLU A 51 9.78 0.73 -1.61
CA GLU A 51 9.89 -0.73 -1.62
C GLU A 51 8.51 -1.40 -1.62
N LEU A 52 7.59 -0.93 -0.77
CA LEU A 52 6.22 -1.43 -0.72
C LEU A 52 5.53 -1.34 -2.09
N ILE A 53 5.58 -0.17 -2.74
CA ILE A 53 4.95 0.04 -4.05
C ILE A 53 5.51 -0.90 -5.12
N LYS A 54 6.81 -1.18 -5.08
CA LYS A 54 7.44 -2.10 -6.04
C LYS A 54 6.99 -3.55 -5.86
N GLN A 55 6.65 -3.95 -4.64
CA GLN A 55 6.21 -5.30 -4.33
C GLN A 55 4.71 -5.48 -4.49
N VAL A 56 3.91 -4.44 -4.26
CA VAL A 56 2.45 -4.50 -4.39
C VAL A 56 2.06 -4.56 -5.87
N PRO A 57 1.25 -5.55 -6.30
CA PRO A 57 0.79 -5.62 -7.68
C PRO A 57 -0.01 -4.36 -8.07
N ALA A 58 0.22 -3.85 -9.28
CA ALA A 58 -0.43 -2.63 -9.76
C ALA A 58 -1.97 -2.70 -9.66
N TRP A 59 -2.58 -3.84 -9.99
CA TRP A 59 -4.03 -4.01 -9.90
C TRP A 59 -4.58 -3.83 -8.48
N VAL A 60 -3.80 -4.13 -7.43
CA VAL A 60 -4.19 -3.91 -6.03
C VAL A 60 -4.28 -2.41 -5.73
N MET A 61 -3.28 -1.63 -6.17
CA MET A 61 -3.26 -0.17 -5.97
C MET A 61 -4.30 0.56 -6.82
N TRP A 62 -4.58 0.07 -8.03
CA TRP A 62 -5.52 0.70 -8.96
C TRP A 62 -6.97 0.26 -8.76
N SER A 63 -7.23 -0.89 -8.15
CA SER A 63 -8.60 -1.33 -7.85
C SER A 63 -9.20 -0.48 -6.72
N PRO A 64 -10.30 0.26 -6.97
CA PRO A 64 -11.02 0.95 -5.91
C PRO A 64 -11.36 -0.01 -4.77
N LEU A 65 -11.21 0.41 -3.51
CA LEU A 65 -11.51 -0.41 -2.33
C LEU A 65 -12.86 -1.16 -2.42
N PRO A 66 -13.98 -0.55 -2.88
CA PRO A 66 -15.25 -1.28 -3.01
C PRO A 66 -15.23 -2.42 -4.02
N ILE A 67 -14.38 -2.34 -5.05
CA ILE A 67 -14.17 -3.38 -6.06
C ILE A 67 -13.21 -4.44 -5.51
N TYR A 68 -12.11 -4.02 -4.88
CA TYR A 68 -11.14 -4.92 -4.25
C TYR A 68 -11.81 -5.87 -3.24
N LYS A 69 -12.71 -5.34 -2.40
CA LYS A 69 -13.51 -6.12 -1.45
C LYS A 69 -14.38 -7.21 -2.07
N LYS A 70 -14.74 -7.10 -3.35
CA LYS A 70 -15.53 -8.10 -4.08
C LYS A 70 -14.68 -9.16 -4.77
N LEU A 71 -13.39 -8.88 -4.95
CA LEU A 71 -12.44 -9.76 -5.65
C LEU A 71 -11.66 -10.69 -4.70
N ALA A 72 -11.61 -10.37 -3.40
CA ALA A 72 -10.74 -11.00 -2.39
C ALA A 72 -11.47 -11.82 -1.31
#